data_AF-A0A2S0JJP1-F1
#
_entry.id   AF-A0A2S0JJP1-F1
#
_cell.length_a   1.000
_cell.length_b   1.000
_cell.length_c   1.000
_cell.angle_alpha   90.00
_cell.angle_beta   90.00
_cell.angle_gamma   90.00
#
_symmetry.space_group_name_H-M   'P 1'
#
loop_
_entity.id
_entity.type
_entity.pdbx_description
1 polymer ?
#
loop_
_entity_poly.entity_id
_entity_poly.type
_entity_poly.pdbx_seq_one_letter_code
_entity_poly.pdbx_strand_id
1 'polypeptide(L)'
;MTYKGSQVNKQTLDPTLQQEIEGIKSKVNSSWQKDVYNDANITNLGPLSASRVFNFNDWDDDNSKLDSLYINIPVGNAFSGLIKLTLSGDWNVGNSMGGAEVVYNFSKVGNVVGTNTMTINYISPLFATCFYIRKLVEDVSRVYIPITKAPNTRNGVSIKVEIFSTYNIFDVVNRITVARDPAISQPHPWTPQIPSAVQHGTGNNYILGGAMTLGGNLSISKDIPLIEMGVPNSNSGSSAQFLLNASTTQDFGLEFRKNNVTYMVAHGQKQVAFLGHDDVWFTIQDLKQSASDVKTNVAAAITDKGVSTSPTATGAQMATNIRAIQTGKKTDRGVINIPALNPGQTTSVNMVVYFKPSTIVLNLDGRYMVNGQMQGTDWAGRHSVYDIRVIPYDSTNWLVTFFIRGGTMATSQQYNYALFIE
;
A
#
# COMPACT_ATOMS: atom_id res chain seq x y z
N MET A 1 13.63 -44.19 93.02
CA MET A 1 14.80 -43.76 92.23
C MET A 1 14.48 -42.36 91.73
N THR A 2 15.11 -41.32 92.28
CA THR A 2 14.57 -39.95 92.21
C THR A 2 15.44 -39.07 91.33
N TYR A 3 14.86 -38.54 90.24
CA TYR A 3 15.57 -37.70 89.29
C TYR A 3 15.85 -36.32 89.92
N LYS A 4 17.08 -36.08 90.36
CA LYS A 4 17.51 -34.74 90.79
C LYS A 4 17.63 -33.87 89.54
N GLY A 5 16.71 -32.90 89.38
CA GLY A 5 16.79 -31.91 88.32
C GLY A 5 18.11 -31.14 88.42
N SER A 6 18.93 -31.20 87.38
CA SER A 6 20.12 -30.36 87.27
C SER A 6 19.67 -28.90 87.20
N GLN A 7 20.05 -28.08 88.18
CA GLN A 7 19.83 -26.65 88.06
C GLN A 7 20.78 -26.12 86.99
N VAL A 8 20.22 -25.72 85.85
CA VAL A 8 20.94 -25.01 84.79
C VAL A 8 21.47 -23.74 85.41
N ASN A 9 22.78 -23.73 85.69
CA ASN A 9 23.45 -22.63 86.33
C ASN A 9 23.31 -21.40 85.43
N LYS A 10 22.65 -20.35 85.90
CA LYS A 10 22.51 -19.09 85.16
C LYS A 10 23.87 -18.40 85.13
N GLN A 11 24.75 -18.85 84.24
CA GLN A 11 25.92 -18.07 83.86
C GLN A 11 25.43 -16.71 83.40
N THR A 12 25.80 -15.68 84.15
CA THR A 12 25.59 -14.29 83.77
C THR A 12 26.29 -14.09 82.43
N LEU A 13 25.53 -13.92 81.35
CA LEU A 13 26.07 -13.56 80.04
C LEU A 13 26.98 -12.35 80.21
N ASP A 14 28.16 -12.39 79.60
CA ASP A 14 29.14 -11.29 79.64
C ASP A 14 28.41 -9.96 79.31
N PRO A 15 28.54 -8.91 80.13
CA PRO A 15 27.89 -7.62 79.88
C PRO A 15 28.15 -7.07 78.47
N THR A 16 29.33 -7.35 77.91
CA THR A 16 29.73 -6.99 76.55
C THR A 16 28.85 -7.71 75.51
N LEU A 17 28.66 -9.03 75.67
CA LEU A 17 27.76 -9.82 74.84
C LEU A 17 26.29 -9.40 74.99
N GLN A 18 25.86 -9.00 76.19
CA GLN A 18 24.50 -8.45 76.38
C GLN A 18 24.33 -7.14 75.60
N GLN A 19 25.34 -6.26 75.63
CA GLN A 19 25.33 -4.98 74.92
C GLN A 19 25.37 -5.16 73.39
N GLU A 20 26.15 -6.13 72.89
CA GLU A 20 26.14 -6.52 71.48
C GLU A 20 24.79 -7.12 71.06
N ILE A 21 24.19 -8.00 71.89
CA ILE A 21 22.88 -8.61 71.62
C ILE A 21 21.77 -7.54 71.54
N GLU A 22 21.74 -6.55 72.43
CA GLU A 22 20.78 -5.44 72.31
C GLU A 22 21.07 -4.54 71.09
N GLY A 23 22.34 -4.30 70.77
CA GLY A 23 22.74 -3.61 69.54
C GLY A 23 22.33 -4.35 68.25
N ILE A 24 22.31 -5.68 68.28
CA ILE A 24 21.83 -6.53 67.18
C ILE A 24 20.30 -6.56 67.16
N LYS A 25 19.61 -6.74 68.30
CA LYS A 25 18.14 -6.66 68.40
C LYS A 25 17.60 -5.34 67.88
N SER A 26 18.22 -4.22 68.23
CA SER A 26 17.87 -2.89 67.69
C SER A 26 17.90 -2.88 66.16
N LYS A 27 18.97 -3.43 65.55
CA LYS A 27 19.10 -3.52 64.09
C LYS A 27 18.10 -4.49 63.46
N VAL A 28 17.86 -5.66 64.07
CA VAL A 28 16.92 -6.69 63.59
C VAL A 28 15.46 -6.25 63.71
N ASN A 29 15.09 -5.52 64.76
CA ASN A 29 13.77 -4.90 64.91
C ASN A 29 13.57 -3.69 63.98
N SER A 30 14.65 -3.08 63.53
CA SER A 30 14.65 -2.02 62.49
C SER A 30 14.78 -2.58 61.06
N SER A 31 14.91 -3.90 60.90
CA SER A 31 15.07 -4.58 59.62
C SER A 31 13.75 -5.16 59.12
N TRP A 32 13.63 -5.40 57.82
CA TRP A 32 12.45 -6.06 57.26
C TRP A 32 12.39 -7.52 57.72
N GLN A 33 11.39 -7.86 58.54
CA GLN A 33 11.19 -9.21 59.06
C GLN A 33 10.21 -9.98 58.17
N LYS A 34 10.53 -11.25 57.89
CA LYS A 34 9.67 -12.12 57.07
C LYS A 34 8.34 -12.34 57.77
N ASP A 35 7.24 -12.28 57.01
CA ASP A 35 5.86 -12.52 57.46
C ASP A 35 5.35 -11.56 58.57
N VAL A 36 6.06 -10.44 58.82
CA VAL A 36 5.65 -9.34 59.70
C VAL A 36 5.24 -8.13 58.85
N TYR A 37 4.03 -7.61 59.04
CA TYR A 37 3.59 -6.40 58.36
C TYR A 37 4.35 -5.18 58.90
N ASN A 38 5.20 -4.59 58.06
CA ASN A 38 5.95 -3.40 58.39
C ASN A 38 5.21 -2.14 57.91
N ASP A 39 4.53 -1.43 58.82
CA ASP A 39 3.83 -0.18 58.53
C ASP A 39 4.78 1.03 58.32
N ALA A 40 6.10 0.78 58.23
CA ALA A 40 7.00 1.70 57.57
C ALA A 40 6.65 1.79 56.08
N ASN A 41 5.67 2.64 55.76
CA ASN A 41 5.16 2.95 54.42
C ASN A 41 6.24 3.56 53.46
N ILE A 42 7.51 3.57 53.87
CA ILE A 42 8.67 4.12 53.17
C ILE A 42 9.72 3.01 52.99
N THR A 43 10.03 2.67 51.75
CA THR A 43 11.15 1.80 51.39
C THR A 43 12.38 2.66 51.12
N ASN A 44 13.44 2.44 51.90
CA ASN A 44 14.78 2.96 51.61
C ASN A 44 15.43 2.09 50.52
N LEU A 45 15.75 2.67 49.37
CA LEU A 45 16.42 2.00 48.24
C LEU A 45 17.88 2.48 48.07
N GLY A 46 18.38 3.26 49.03
CA GLY A 46 19.69 3.92 49.02
C GLY A 46 19.56 5.43 49.35
N PRO A 47 20.67 6.14 49.62
CA PRO A 47 20.61 7.58 49.91
C PRO A 47 19.96 8.38 48.78
N LEU A 48 20.20 7.97 47.53
CA LEU A 48 19.73 8.63 46.32
C LEU A 48 18.36 8.13 45.82
N SER A 49 17.76 7.13 46.48
CA SER A 49 16.49 6.54 46.05
C SER A 49 15.63 6.08 47.23
N ALA A 50 14.39 6.54 47.29
CA ALA A 50 13.42 6.05 48.25
C ALA A 50 12.01 6.13 47.66
N SER A 51 11.10 5.28 48.16
CA SER A 51 9.69 5.31 47.76
C SER A 51 8.76 5.28 48.96
N ARG A 52 7.65 6.02 48.91
CA ARG A 52 6.58 6.00 49.91
C ARG A 52 5.25 5.62 49.28
N VAL A 53 4.47 4.80 49.98
CA VAL A 53 3.09 4.45 49.61
C VAL A 53 2.11 5.28 50.44
N PHE A 54 0.99 5.65 49.82
CA PHE A 54 -0.17 6.27 50.45
C PHE A 54 -1.43 5.57 49.92
N ASN A 55 -2.47 5.47 50.75
CA ASN A 55 -3.81 5.04 50.31
C ASN A 55 -4.77 6.18 50.62
N PHE A 56 -5.34 6.80 49.57
CA PHE A 56 -6.22 7.95 49.71
C PHE A 56 -7.66 7.57 49.34
N ASN A 57 -8.52 7.56 50.36
CA ASN A 57 -9.94 7.23 50.24
C ASN A 57 -10.86 8.41 50.67
N ASP A 58 -10.27 9.52 51.15
CA ASP A 58 -10.94 10.65 51.82
C ASP A 58 -11.33 11.75 50.81
N TRP A 59 -12.08 11.35 49.79
CA TRP A 59 -12.67 12.27 48.80
C TRP A 59 -13.92 12.96 49.37
N ASP A 60 -14.36 14.06 48.75
CA ASP A 60 -15.64 14.69 49.12
C ASP A 60 -16.82 13.70 49.12
N ASP A 61 -17.63 13.76 50.18
CA ASP A 61 -18.94 13.12 50.22
C ASP A 61 -19.84 13.66 49.11
N ASP A 62 -19.70 14.93 48.70
CA ASP A 62 -20.39 15.45 47.53
C ASP A 62 -19.76 14.94 46.23
N ASN A 63 -20.16 13.72 45.87
CA ASN A 63 -19.75 13.03 44.66
C ASN A 63 -20.13 13.80 43.37
N SER A 64 -21.05 14.77 43.41
CA SER A 64 -21.42 15.56 42.23
C SER A 64 -20.32 16.52 41.78
N LYS A 65 -19.34 16.79 42.64
CA LYS A 65 -18.26 17.75 42.39
C LYS A 65 -16.99 17.10 41.85
N LEU A 66 -16.21 17.92 41.16
CA LEU A 66 -14.78 17.71 41.03
C LEU A 66 -14.13 17.86 42.39
N ASP A 67 -13.15 17.02 42.66
CA ASP A 67 -12.33 17.08 43.86
C ASP A 67 -10.88 16.83 43.47
N SER A 68 -9.92 17.43 44.17
CA SER A 68 -8.50 17.20 43.87
C SER A 68 -7.75 16.82 45.13
N LEU A 69 -6.82 15.89 44.99
CA LEU A 69 -5.72 15.72 45.94
C LEU A 69 -4.44 16.31 45.36
N TYR A 70 -3.47 16.59 46.22
CA TYR A 70 -2.11 16.93 45.83
C TYR A 70 -1.09 16.10 46.59
N ILE A 71 -0.11 15.59 45.86
CA ILE A 71 1.07 14.92 46.41
C ILE A 71 2.13 16.00 46.62
N ASN A 72 2.28 16.48 47.87
CA ASN A 72 3.23 17.51 48.25
C ASN A 72 4.59 16.90 48.58
N ILE A 73 5.64 17.32 47.86
CA ILE A 73 7.00 16.80 47.96
C ILE A 73 7.94 17.95 48.39
N PRO A 74 8.43 17.98 49.64
CA PRO A 74 9.21 19.10 50.18
C PRO A 74 10.69 19.03 49.75
N VAL A 75 10.94 19.20 48.45
CA VAL A 75 12.28 19.16 47.84
C VAL A 75 13.17 20.36 48.21
N GLY A 76 12.62 21.41 48.83
CA GLY A 76 13.37 22.60 49.19
C GLY A 76 13.84 23.42 47.98
N ASN A 77 15.00 24.07 48.15
CA ASN A 77 15.56 25.01 47.17
C ASN A 77 16.34 24.32 46.03
N ALA A 78 16.68 23.04 46.10
CA ALA A 78 17.49 22.37 45.08
C ALA A 78 17.06 20.92 44.86
N PHE A 79 16.81 20.55 43.61
CA PHE A 79 16.45 19.19 43.22
C PHE A 79 16.93 18.92 41.79
N SER A 80 17.34 17.69 41.52
CA SER A 80 17.55 17.19 40.15
C SER A 80 17.41 15.66 40.15
N GLY A 81 16.41 15.14 39.45
CA GLY A 81 16.09 13.72 39.46
C GLY A 81 14.75 13.37 38.80
N LEU A 82 14.34 12.11 39.02
CA LEU A 82 13.06 11.55 38.57
C LEU A 82 12.11 11.41 39.76
N ILE A 83 10.85 11.80 39.56
CA ILE A 83 9.73 11.49 40.46
C ILE A 83 8.79 10.56 39.68
N LYS A 84 8.70 9.31 40.09
CA LYS A 84 7.82 8.30 39.51
C LYS A 84 6.59 8.12 40.42
N LEU A 85 5.41 8.20 39.81
CA LEU A 85 4.14 7.82 40.41
C LEU A 85 3.68 6.49 39.82
N THR A 86 3.39 5.52 40.69
CA THR A 86 2.57 4.36 40.33
C THR A 86 1.25 4.49 41.09
N LEU A 87 0.16 4.58 40.34
CA LEU A 87 -1.20 4.85 40.82
C LEU A 87 -2.07 3.63 40.54
N SER A 88 -2.91 3.23 41.50
CA SER A 88 -3.90 2.17 41.33
C SER A 88 -5.26 2.64 41.84
N GLY A 89 -6.30 2.48 41.03
CA GLY A 89 -7.68 2.80 41.40
C GLY A 89 -8.43 1.56 41.89
N ASP A 90 -9.27 1.75 42.91
CA ASP A 90 -10.15 0.72 43.49
C ASP A 90 -11.33 0.37 42.55
N TRP A 91 -12.05 -0.73 42.81
CA TRP A 91 -13.33 -1.08 42.15
C TRP A 91 -14.52 -0.73 43.05
N ASN A 92 -14.85 0.55 43.09
CA ASN A 92 -16.00 1.13 43.81
C ASN A 92 -16.73 2.12 42.88
N VAL A 93 -17.62 2.96 43.43
CA VAL A 93 -18.46 3.95 42.71
C VAL A 93 -17.65 4.75 41.68
N GLY A 94 -17.82 4.46 40.39
CA GLY A 94 -17.09 5.10 39.28
C GLY A 94 -16.29 4.12 38.39
N ASN A 95 -15.95 2.93 38.91
CA ASN A 95 -15.22 1.88 38.18
C ASN A 95 -13.85 2.32 37.60
N SER A 96 -12.97 2.88 38.43
CA SER A 96 -11.63 3.34 38.01
C SER A 96 -10.58 2.21 37.87
N MET A 97 -10.95 1.03 37.38
CA MET A 97 -10.07 -0.16 37.44
C MET A 97 -8.75 0.01 36.66
N GLY A 98 -7.70 -0.56 37.24
CA GLY A 98 -6.34 -0.42 36.75
C GLY A 98 -5.66 0.76 37.44
N GLY A 99 -4.97 1.59 36.66
CA GLY A 99 -4.05 2.57 37.24
C GLY A 99 -3.26 3.34 36.20
N ALA A 100 -2.21 4.00 36.65
CA ALA A 100 -1.28 4.75 35.81
C ALA A 100 0.16 4.65 36.31
N GLU A 101 1.12 4.75 35.39
CA GLU A 101 2.50 5.04 35.69
C GLU A 101 2.91 6.35 35.01
N VAL A 102 3.37 7.32 35.80
CA VAL A 102 3.80 8.63 35.33
C VAL A 102 5.18 8.95 35.89
N VAL A 103 6.09 9.40 35.03
CA VAL A 103 7.43 9.84 35.40
C VAL A 103 7.58 11.32 35.10
N TYR A 104 7.95 12.09 36.12
CA TYR A 104 8.38 13.47 35.99
C TYR A 104 9.90 13.51 36.03
N ASN A 105 10.54 13.95 34.94
CA ASN A 105 11.95 14.34 34.98
C ASN A 105 12.01 15.82 35.36
N PHE A 106 12.62 16.11 36.50
CA PHE A 106 12.47 17.39 37.18
C PHE A 106 13.78 17.92 37.76
N SER A 107 14.06 19.22 37.56
CA SER A 107 15.17 19.91 38.20
C SER A 107 14.87 21.39 38.49
N LYS A 108 15.24 21.85 39.69
CA LYS A 108 15.14 23.26 40.12
C LYS A 108 16.34 23.69 40.97
N VAL A 109 16.69 24.97 40.90
CA VAL A 109 17.61 25.65 41.81
C VAL A 109 17.04 27.03 42.17
N GLY A 110 16.75 27.24 43.45
CA GLY A 110 15.95 28.37 43.93
C GLY A 110 14.57 28.38 43.27
N ASN A 111 14.28 29.47 42.55
CA ASN A 111 13.07 29.65 41.75
C ASN A 111 13.29 29.36 40.25
N VAL A 112 14.48 28.88 39.85
CA VAL A 112 14.80 28.58 38.45
C VAL A 112 14.53 27.11 38.17
N VAL A 113 13.65 26.86 37.20
CA VAL A 113 13.34 25.53 36.68
C VAL A 113 14.31 25.19 35.55
N GLY A 114 14.90 23.99 35.58
CA GLY A 114 15.75 23.48 34.50
C GLY A 114 14.93 22.61 33.54
N THR A 115 14.50 21.45 34.02
CA THR A 115 13.64 20.51 33.30
C THR A 115 12.36 20.28 34.10
N ASN A 116 11.20 20.29 33.43
CA ASN A 116 9.93 19.81 33.99
C ASN A 116 9.14 19.10 32.86
N THR A 117 9.44 17.82 32.65
CA THR A 117 8.76 16.99 31.62
C THR A 117 8.00 15.85 32.28
N MET A 118 6.70 15.74 31.98
CA MET A 118 5.80 14.69 32.44
C MET A 118 5.60 13.66 31.32
N THR A 119 5.96 12.41 31.59
CA THR A 119 5.76 11.26 30.70
C THR A 119 4.78 10.28 31.34
N ILE A 120 3.66 10.01 30.68
CA ILE A 120 2.75 8.93 31.07
C ILE A 120 3.24 7.65 30.39
N ASN A 121 3.86 6.75 31.15
CA ASN A 121 4.34 5.46 30.62
C ASN A 121 3.16 4.52 30.34
N TYR A 122 2.18 4.53 31.23
CA TYR A 122 0.97 3.70 31.17
C TYR A 122 -0.20 4.42 31.83
N ILE A 123 -1.41 4.23 31.31
CA ILE A 123 -2.66 4.56 32.01
C ILE A 123 -3.79 3.68 31.46
N SER A 124 -4.62 3.10 32.33
CA SER A 124 -5.80 2.35 31.89
C SER A 124 -6.92 3.31 31.45
N PRO A 125 -7.72 2.97 30.42
CA PRO A 125 -8.81 3.84 29.96
C PRO A 125 -9.82 4.19 31.05
N LEU A 126 -10.14 3.23 31.94
CA LEU A 126 -11.05 3.40 33.07
C LEU A 126 -10.47 4.31 34.17
N PHE A 127 -9.16 4.23 34.43
CA PHE A 127 -8.51 5.17 35.34
C PHE A 127 -8.49 6.59 34.75
N ALA A 128 -8.22 6.73 33.44
CA ALA A 128 -8.18 8.02 32.74
C ALA A 128 -9.54 8.75 32.65
N THR A 129 -10.67 8.02 32.72
CA THR A 129 -12.01 8.62 32.83
C THR A 129 -12.35 9.08 34.26
N CYS A 130 -11.79 8.43 35.27
CA CYS A 130 -12.07 8.73 36.68
C CYS A 130 -11.10 9.76 37.28
N PHE A 131 -9.85 9.80 36.81
CA PHE A 131 -8.78 10.64 37.35
C PHE A 131 -7.98 11.35 36.25
N TYR A 132 -7.66 12.61 36.50
CA TYR A 132 -6.76 13.42 35.68
C TYR A 132 -5.52 13.80 36.48
N ILE A 133 -4.37 13.29 36.04
CA ILE A 133 -3.07 13.52 36.65
C ILE A 133 -2.50 14.80 36.06
N ARG A 134 -2.32 15.86 36.86
CA ARG A 134 -1.87 17.16 36.36
C ARG A 134 -0.34 17.19 36.25
N LYS A 135 0.18 18.20 35.52
CA LYS A 135 1.62 18.50 35.54
C LYS A 135 2.06 18.85 36.96
N LEU A 136 3.32 18.57 37.28
CA LEU A 136 3.97 18.98 38.51
C LEU A 136 3.97 20.52 38.58
N VAL A 137 3.46 21.04 39.70
CA VAL A 137 3.38 22.48 40.02
C VAL A 137 4.45 22.81 41.06
N GLU A 138 5.01 24.01 40.96
CA GLU A 138 6.25 24.39 41.64
C GLU A 138 6.03 25.54 42.63
N ASP A 139 6.74 25.47 43.75
CA ASP A 139 6.76 26.45 44.83
C ASP A 139 8.22 26.60 45.31
N VAL A 140 8.51 27.62 46.12
CA VAL A 140 9.87 27.94 46.58
C VAL A 140 10.48 26.77 47.38
N SER A 141 9.70 26.16 48.27
CA SER A 141 10.14 25.13 49.23
C SER A 141 9.71 23.69 48.90
N ARG A 142 8.83 23.51 47.90
CA ARG A 142 8.19 22.23 47.58
C ARG A 142 7.83 22.15 46.10
N VAL A 143 7.48 20.95 45.65
CA VAL A 143 6.69 20.75 44.43
C VAL A 143 5.47 19.93 44.78
N TYR A 144 4.39 20.07 44.00
CA TYR A 144 3.19 19.29 44.21
C TYR A 144 2.61 18.75 42.91
N ILE A 145 2.14 17.52 42.94
CA ILE A 145 1.53 16.85 41.79
C ILE A 145 0.03 16.67 42.11
N PRO A 146 -0.85 17.47 41.50
CA PRO A 146 -2.29 17.33 41.71
C PRO A 146 -2.87 16.15 40.91
N ILE A 147 -3.85 15.47 41.50
CA ILE A 147 -4.69 14.47 40.83
C ILE A 147 -6.14 14.86 41.07
N THR A 148 -6.87 15.15 39.99
CA THR A 148 -8.28 15.56 40.03
C THR A 148 -9.18 14.37 39.75
N LYS A 149 -10.17 14.14 40.61
CA LYS A 149 -11.22 13.12 40.54
C LYS A 149 -12.42 13.66 39.76
N ALA A 150 -12.98 12.84 38.87
CA ALA A 150 -14.20 13.17 38.12
C ALA A 150 -15.44 13.24 39.02
N PRO A 151 -16.52 13.92 38.59
CA PRO A 151 -17.83 13.76 39.21
C PRO A 151 -18.29 12.29 39.16
N ASN A 152 -19.12 11.90 40.11
CA ASN A 152 -19.67 10.56 40.29
C ASN A 152 -18.66 9.43 40.59
N THR A 153 -17.36 9.74 40.69
CA THR A 153 -16.29 8.82 41.14
C THR A 153 -16.05 8.97 42.66
N ARG A 154 -15.98 7.86 43.41
CA ARG A 154 -15.49 7.80 44.81
C ARG A 154 -14.42 6.71 45.04
N ASN A 155 -13.85 6.15 43.97
CA ASN A 155 -12.82 5.10 44.08
C ASN A 155 -11.63 5.56 44.92
N GLY A 156 -11.18 4.74 45.87
CA GLY A 156 -9.91 4.93 46.55
C GLY A 156 -8.74 4.87 45.56
N VAL A 157 -7.66 5.62 45.83
CA VAL A 157 -6.44 5.61 45.03
C VAL A 157 -5.25 5.26 45.91
N SER A 158 -4.57 4.16 45.57
CA SER A 158 -3.25 3.87 46.11
C SER A 158 -2.18 4.58 45.27
N ILE A 159 -1.26 5.25 45.95
CA ILE A 159 -0.23 6.12 45.37
C ILE A 159 1.13 5.68 45.90
N LYS A 160 1.94 5.03 45.06
CA LYS A 160 3.39 4.89 45.31
C LYS A 160 4.11 6.08 44.67
N VAL A 161 4.78 6.88 45.48
CA VAL A 161 5.73 7.92 45.04
C VAL A 161 7.13 7.37 45.19
N GLU A 162 7.89 7.27 44.11
CA GLU A 162 9.28 6.81 44.08
C GLU A 162 10.16 7.92 43.52
N ILE A 163 11.20 8.32 44.25
CA ILE A 163 12.07 9.43 43.84
C ILE A 163 13.51 8.93 43.73
N PHE A 164 14.12 9.21 42.58
CA PHE A 164 15.54 8.96 42.29
C PHE A 164 16.21 10.31 42.04
N SER A 165 17.20 10.68 42.84
CA SER A 165 17.75 12.04 42.91
C SER A 165 19.27 12.05 42.95
N THR A 166 19.88 13.16 42.57
CA THR A 166 21.31 13.44 42.81
C THR A 166 21.62 13.86 44.26
N TYR A 167 20.59 14.06 45.09
CA TYR A 167 20.68 14.45 46.50
C TYR A 167 20.14 13.35 47.42
N ASN A 168 20.52 13.38 48.71
CA ASN A 168 19.91 12.48 49.70
C ASN A 168 18.40 12.76 49.80
N ILE A 169 17.58 11.76 49.49
CA ILE A 169 16.14 11.93 49.28
C ILE A 169 15.27 11.25 50.33
N PHE A 170 15.84 10.47 51.25
CA PHE A 170 15.08 9.72 52.25
C PHE A 170 14.22 10.65 53.13
N ASP A 171 14.80 11.73 53.66
CA ASP A 171 14.08 12.71 54.49
C ASP A 171 13.08 13.55 53.69
N VAL A 172 13.24 13.67 52.37
CA VAL A 172 12.22 14.29 51.51
C VAL A 172 11.03 13.36 51.36
N VAL A 173 11.28 12.08 51.03
CA VAL A 173 10.26 11.03 50.87
C VAL A 173 9.50 10.78 52.18
N ASN A 174 10.18 10.78 53.32
CA ASN A 174 9.59 10.68 54.66
C ASN A 174 8.69 11.89 55.02
N ARG A 175 8.86 13.04 54.36
CA ARG A 175 8.04 14.24 54.55
C ARG A 175 7.06 14.52 53.39
N ILE A 176 6.92 13.61 52.42
CA ILE A 176 5.85 13.70 51.42
C ILE A 176 4.50 13.56 52.14
N THR A 177 3.55 14.42 51.80
CA THR A 177 2.16 14.32 52.25
C THR A 177 1.22 14.24 51.06
N VAL A 178 0.13 13.50 51.21
CA VAL A 178 -1.02 13.52 50.29
C VAL A 178 -2.17 14.17 51.04
N ALA A 179 -2.76 15.21 50.46
CA ALA A 179 -3.86 15.95 51.07
C ALA A 179 -4.85 16.45 50.02
N ARG A 180 -6.07 16.75 50.47
CA ARG A 180 -7.18 17.27 49.65
C ARG A 180 -7.03 18.78 49.42
N ASP A 181 -7.37 19.25 48.21
CA ASP A 181 -7.47 20.67 47.85
C ASP A 181 -8.71 20.92 46.97
N PRO A 182 -9.80 21.50 47.52
CA PRO A 182 -11.02 21.79 46.77
C PRO A 182 -10.91 23.05 45.89
N ALA A 183 -9.81 23.82 45.95
CA ALA A 183 -9.65 25.06 45.18
C ALA A 183 -9.13 24.86 43.74
N ILE A 184 -8.65 23.64 43.40
CA ILE A 184 -8.10 23.35 42.08
C ILE A 184 -9.23 23.16 41.05
N SER A 185 -9.58 24.22 40.35
CA SER A 185 -10.46 24.15 39.19
C SER A 185 -9.74 23.51 37.99
N GLN A 186 -10.40 22.52 37.40
CA GLN A 186 -9.99 21.81 36.18
C GLN A 186 -11.25 21.69 35.30
N PRO A 187 -11.19 21.98 33.99
CA PRO A 187 -12.34 21.77 33.11
C PRO A 187 -12.74 20.29 33.06
N HIS A 188 -14.05 20.03 33.16
CA HIS A 188 -14.65 18.70 33.00
C HIS A 188 -15.89 18.78 32.09
N PRO A 189 -16.12 17.83 31.17
CA PRO A 189 -15.30 16.64 30.90
C PRO A 189 -13.94 16.98 30.31
N TRP A 190 -12.91 16.23 30.71
CA TRP A 190 -11.59 16.25 30.07
C TRP A 190 -11.50 15.14 29.01
N THR A 191 -10.64 15.32 28.02
CA THR A 191 -10.17 14.20 27.19
C THR A 191 -9.40 13.23 28.09
N PRO A 192 -9.76 11.93 28.15
CA PRO A 192 -9.02 10.95 28.93
C PRO A 192 -7.54 10.93 28.54
N GLN A 193 -6.66 10.92 29.53
CA GLN A 193 -5.22 10.92 29.28
C GLN A 193 -4.78 9.58 28.68
N ILE A 194 -3.83 9.64 27.74
CA ILE A 194 -3.24 8.47 27.08
C ILE A 194 -1.71 8.46 27.32
N PRO A 195 -1.03 7.29 27.20
CA PRO A 195 0.41 7.22 27.33
C PRO A 195 1.13 8.18 26.39
N SER A 196 2.23 8.79 26.84
CA SER A 196 2.98 9.80 26.08
C SER A 196 3.58 9.27 24.78
N ALA A 197 3.84 7.96 24.69
CA ALA A 197 4.23 7.30 23.44
C ALA A 197 3.13 7.27 22.35
N VAL A 198 1.90 7.66 22.69
CA VAL A 198 0.72 7.70 21.82
C VAL A 198 0.15 9.13 21.71
N GLN A 199 0.82 10.15 22.27
CA GLN A 199 0.31 11.52 22.21
C GLN A 199 0.36 12.08 20.79
N HIS A 200 -0.82 12.36 20.25
CA HIS A 200 -1.00 12.96 18.94
C HIS A 200 -0.51 14.41 18.94
N GLY A 201 0.73 14.62 18.49
CA GLY A 201 1.20 15.91 18.05
C GLY A 201 0.38 16.40 16.84
N THR A 202 0.16 17.71 16.76
CA THR A 202 -0.51 18.38 15.63
C THR A 202 0.41 18.58 14.41
N GLY A 203 1.65 18.09 14.49
CA GLY A 203 2.55 17.86 13.36
C GLY A 203 3.01 16.40 13.34
N ASN A 204 3.47 15.92 12.17
CA ASN A 204 3.88 14.54 11.85
C ASN A 204 4.25 13.66 13.06
N ASN A 205 3.36 12.72 13.41
CA ASN A 205 3.57 11.77 14.50
C ASN A 205 4.55 10.66 14.09
N TYR A 206 5.84 10.92 14.25
CA TYR A 206 6.89 9.91 14.09
C TYR A 206 6.90 8.96 15.30
N ILE A 207 6.35 7.75 15.14
CA ILE A 207 6.55 6.68 16.12
C ILE A 207 7.96 6.10 15.90
N LEU A 208 8.94 6.69 16.59
CA LEU A 208 10.36 6.37 16.42
C LEU A 208 10.74 5.06 17.12
N GLY A 209 11.15 4.07 16.32
CA GLY A 209 12.02 2.98 16.78
C GLY A 209 11.38 1.90 17.65
N GLY A 210 10.46 1.11 17.07
CA GLY A 210 9.98 -0.13 17.69
C GLY A 210 9.27 -1.05 16.70
N ALA A 211 9.31 -2.36 16.95
CA ALA A 211 8.54 -3.33 16.19
C ALA A 211 7.05 -3.24 16.60
N MET A 212 6.30 -2.35 15.94
CA MET A 212 4.87 -2.16 16.19
C MET A 212 4.04 -3.34 15.66
N THR A 213 3.77 -4.33 16.51
CA THR A 213 2.71 -5.31 16.26
C THR A 213 1.35 -4.63 16.40
N LEU A 214 0.81 -4.11 15.29
CA LEU A 214 -0.55 -3.56 15.23
C LEU A 214 -1.58 -4.70 15.35
N GLY A 215 -2.04 -4.96 16.57
CA GLY A 215 -3.15 -5.87 16.85
C GLY A 215 -4.49 -5.20 16.53
N GLY A 216 -5.02 -5.44 15.32
CA GLY A 216 -6.36 -4.97 14.92
C GLY A 216 -6.38 -4.27 13.57
N ASN A 217 -7.41 -3.44 13.34
CA ASN A 217 -7.61 -2.72 12.08
C ASN A 217 -6.88 -1.37 12.09
N LEU A 218 -6.07 -1.10 11.06
CA LEU A 218 -5.61 0.25 10.75
C LEU A 218 -6.71 1.00 9.98
N SER A 219 -6.96 2.26 10.35
CA SER A 219 -7.88 3.16 9.65
C SER A 219 -7.22 4.52 9.44
N ILE A 220 -7.30 5.06 8.22
CA ILE A 220 -6.69 6.33 7.84
C ILE A 220 -7.79 7.23 7.26
N SER A 221 -8.25 8.19 8.05
CA SER A 221 -9.25 9.19 7.62
C SER A 221 -8.54 10.43 7.08
N LYS A 222 -8.34 10.47 5.76
CA LYS A 222 -7.78 11.59 4.98
C LYS A 222 -8.39 11.55 3.57
N ASP A 223 -8.47 12.71 2.90
CA ASP A 223 -8.98 12.81 1.52
C ASP A 223 -8.15 12.00 0.52
N ILE A 224 -6.85 11.86 0.80
CA ILE A 224 -5.94 10.92 0.14
C ILE A 224 -5.19 10.16 1.25
N PRO A 225 -5.59 8.92 1.60
CA PRO A 225 -4.85 8.11 2.56
C PRO A 225 -3.61 7.50 1.88
N LEU A 226 -2.44 8.05 2.20
CA LEU A 226 -1.13 7.53 1.81
C LEU A 226 -0.62 6.52 2.84
N ILE A 227 -0.24 5.33 2.38
CA ILE A 227 0.67 4.43 3.10
C ILE A 227 1.99 4.41 2.34
N GLU A 228 3.04 4.95 2.98
CA GLU A 228 4.40 5.00 2.45
C GLU A 228 5.30 4.05 3.24
N MET A 229 6.03 3.19 2.51
CA MET A 229 7.03 2.28 3.03
C MET A 229 8.39 2.69 2.45
N GLY A 230 9.19 3.40 3.26
CA GLY A 230 10.55 3.75 2.89
C GLY A 230 11.44 2.50 2.85
N VAL A 231 12.10 2.26 1.71
CA VAL A 231 13.02 1.12 1.55
C VAL A 231 14.39 1.50 2.11
N PRO A 232 14.91 0.79 3.14
CA PRO A 232 16.23 1.08 3.70
C PRO A 232 17.34 0.99 2.64
N ASN A 233 18.34 1.86 2.75
CA ASN A 233 19.53 1.89 1.89
C ASN A 233 19.27 2.16 0.39
N SER A 234 18.13 2.76 0.01
CA SER A 234 17.97 3.30 -1.35
C SER A 234 18.62 4.69 -1.49
N ASN A 235 19.70 4.77 -2.27
CA ASN A 235 20.45 6.02 -2.52
C ASN A 235 19.69 7.04 -3.39
N SER A 236 18.46 6.71 -3.79
CA SER A 236 17.64 7.38 -4.81
C SER A 236 16.29 7.90 -4.28
N GLY A 237 16.05 7.81 -2.97
CA GLY A 237 14.75 8.19 -2.38
C GLY A 237 13.61 7.25 -2.78
N SER A 238 13.90 5.96 -2.94
CA SER A 238 12.93 4.98 -3.45
C SER A 238 11.96 4.53 -2.35
N SER A 239 10.77 5.14 -2.35
CA SER A 239 9.62 4.73 -1.55
C SER A 239 8.74 3.71 -2.28
N ALA A 240 8.26 2.68 -1.59
CA ALA A 240 7.09 1.93 -2.03
C ALA A 240 5.84 2.63 -1.48
N GLN A 241 4.96 3.12 -2.36
CA GLN A 241 3.77 3.90 -1.97
C GLN A 241 2.49 3.21 -2.45
N PHE A 242 1.51 3.07 -1.55
CA PHE A 242 0.14 2.71 -1.90
C PHE A 242 -0.69 3.99 -1.96
N LEU A 243 -0.93 4.51 -3.17
CA LEU A 243 -1.75 5.69 -3.41
C LEU A 243 -3.21 5.28 -3.63
N LEU A 244 -4.05 5.51 -2.63
CA LEU A 244 -5.50 5.36 -2.76
C LEU A 244 -6.10 6.74 -3.06
N ASN A 245 -6.32 7.06 -4.33
CA ASN A 245 -7.19 8.19 -4.68
C ASN A 245 -8.66 7.78 -4.45
N ALA A 246 -9.49 8.72 -4.00
CA ALA A 246 -10.89 8.48 -3.61
C ALA A 246 -11.85 9.60 -4.06
N SER A 247 -11.49 10.36 -5.11
CA SER A 247 -12.37 11.40 -5.68
C SER A 247 -13.72 10.85 -6.18
N THR A 248 -14.78 11.66 -6.10
CA THR A 248 -16.14 11.25 -6.52
C THR A 248 -16.38 11.24 -8.04
N THR A 249 -15.34 11.43 -8.87
CA THR A 249 -15.49 11.74 -10.31
C THR A 249 -14.60 10.96 -11.27
N GLN A 250 -13.72 10.04 -10.81
CA GLN A 250 -12.86 9.22 -11.68
C GLN A 250 -12.67 7.80 -11.12
N ASP A 251 -12.76 6.78 -11.97
CA ASP A 251 -12.55 5.37 -11.59
C ASP A 251 -11.08 5.01 -11.36
N PHE A 252 -10.85 4.08 -10.42
CA PHE A 252 -9.53 3.75 -9.87
C PHE A 252 -8.99 2.38 -10.31
N GLY A 253 -7.73 2.10 -9.96
CA GLY A 253 -7.12 0.77 -10.05
C GLY A 253 -6.50 0.35 -8.71
N LEU A 254 -6.81 -0.87 -8.24
CA LEU A 254 -6.19 -1.51 -7.08
C LEU A 254 -6.40 -3.04 -7.13
N GLU A 255 -5.78 -3.79 -6.21
CA GLU A 255 -6.08 -5.21 -5.96
C GLU A 255 -6.64 -5.40 -4.54
N PHE A 256 -7.74 -6.15 -4.39
CA PHE A 256 -8.39 -6.41 -3.10
C PHE A 256 -8.60 -7.90 -2.80
N ARG A 257 -8.59 -8.20 -1.49
CA ARG A 257 -8.94 -9.49 -0.88
C ARG A 257 -9.75 -9.23 0.38
N LYS A 258 -10.81 -10.01 0.64
CA LYS A 258 -11.55 -9.96 1.91
C LYS A 258 -12.25 -11.30 2.18
N ASN A 259 -12.47 -11.64 3.45
CA ASN A 259 -13.09 -12.89 3.88
C ASN A 259 -12.48 -14.14 3.20
N ASN A 260 -11.15 -14.13 3.04
CA ASN A 260 -10.34 -15.20 2.44
C ASN A 260 -10.62 -15.58 0.98
N VAL A 261 -11.19 -14.67 0.18
CA VAL A 261 -11.22 -14.80 -1.29
C VAL A 261 -10.51 -13.60 -1.94
N THR A 262 -9.64 -13.86 -2.91
CA THR A 262 -9.05 -12.84 -3.78
C THR A 262 -10.06 -12.48 -4.87
N TYR A 263 -10.33 -11.18 -5.03
CA TYR A 263 -11.28 -10.66 -6.01
C TYR A 263 -10.57 -9.85 -7.13
N MET A 264 -9.38 -9.30 -6.86
CA MET A 264 -8.67 -8.34 -7.74
C MET A 264 -9.34 -6.94 -7.71
N VAL A 265 -9.61 -6.12 -8.74
CA VAL A 265 -9.41 -6.18 -10.20
C VAL A 265 -8.93 -4.81 -10.68
N ALA A 266 -7.87 -4.77 -11.50
CA ALA A 266 -7.38 -3.52 -12.09
C ALA A 266 -8.28 -3.05 -13.25
N HIS A 267 -8.90 -1.86 -13.12
CA HIS A 267 -9.88 -1.31 -14.07
C HIS A 267 -9.52 0.11 -14.55
N GLY A 268 -10.24 0.56 -15.59
CA GLY A 268 -10.30 1.95 -16.06
C GLY A 268 -9.05 2.46 -16.80
N GLN A 269 -7.87 2.28 -16.22
CA GLN A 269 -6.65 2.89 -16.74
C GLN A 269 -6.18 2.23 -18.04
N LYS A 270 -5.90 3.06 -19.05
CA LYS A 270 -5.22 2.65 -20.29
C LYS A 270 -3.80 2.12 -20.05
N GLN A 271 -3.25 2.36 -18.86
CA GLN A 271 -1.86 2.16 -18.47
C GLN A 271 -1.67 1.04 -17.43
N VAL A 272 -2.59 0.07 -17.36
CA VAL A 272 -2.29 -1.20 -16.67
C VAL A 272 -1.21 -1.91 -17.47
N ALA A 273 0.04 -1.75 -17.00
CA ALA A 273 1.25 -2.20 -17.67
C ALA A 273 1.81 -3.47 -17.02
N PHE A 274 2.34 -4.35 -17.85
CA PHE A 274 2.95 -5.61 -17.51
C PHE A 274 4.38 -5.61 -18.04
N LEU A 275 5.32 -6.15 -17.26
CA LEU A 275 6.67 -6.40 -17.74
C LEU A 275 6.68 -7.72 -18.53
N GLY A 276 7.13 -7.67 -19.78
CA GLY A 276 7.31 -8.84 -20.63
C GLY A 276 8.50 -9.71 -20.20
N HIS A 277 8.65 -10.88 -20.83
CA HIS A 277 9.81 -11.76 -20.61
C HIS A 277 11.11 -11.22 -21.26
N ASP A 278 11.01 -10.07 -21.93
CA ASP A 278 12.01 -9.32 -22.67
C ASP A 278 12.37 -8.00 -21.97
N ASP A 279 11.93 -7.84 -20.72
CA ASP A 279 12.02 -6.62 -19.90
C ASP A 279 11.36 -5.36 -20.53
N VAL A 280 10.44 -5.55 -21.50
CA VAL A 280 9.66 -4.47 -22.11
C VAL A 280 8.31 -4.31 -21.39
N TRP A 281 7.96 -3.08 -21.01
CA TRP A 281 6.64 -2.76 -20.47
C TRP A 281 5.60 -2.63 -21.59
N PHE A 282 4.50 -3.38 -21.51
CA PHE A 282 3.36 -3.31 -22.43
C PHE A 282 2.02 -3.22 -21.68
N THR A 283 0.99 -2.65 -22.30
CA THR A 283 -0.35 -2.50 -21.70
C THR A 283 -1.38 -3.44 -22.32
N ILE A 284 -2.52 -3.58 -21.64
CA ILE A 284 -3.73 -4.23 -22.19
C ILE A 284 -4.23 -3.52 -23.48
N GLN A 285 -3.93 -2.24 -23.69
CA GLN A 285 -4.32 -1.55 -24.93
C GLN A 285 -3.41 -1.94 -26.09
N ASP A 286 -2.10 -2.09 -25.87
CA ASP A 286 -1.14 -2.50 -26.91
C ASP A 286 -1.44 -3.93 -27.40
N LEU A 287 -1.81 -4.83 -26.48
CA LEU A 287 -2.28 -6.17 -26.80
C LEU A 287 -3.57 -6.17 -27.66
N LYS A 288 -4.51 -5.27 -27.37
CA LYS A 288 -5.75 -5.10 -28.15
C LYS A 288 -5.48 -4.50 -29.53
N GLN A 289 -4.57 -3.52 -29.61
CA GLN A 289 -4.19 -2.88 -30.87
C GLN A 289 -3.51 -3.89 -31.79
N SER A 290 -2.51 -4.62 -31.29
CA SER A 290 -1.83 -5.70 -32.02
C SER A 290 -2.81 -6.75 -32.58
N ALA A 291 -3.79 -7.19 -31.76
CA ALA A 291 -4.84 -8.12 -32.21
C ALA A 291 -5.82 -7.50 -33.23
N SER A 292 -5.89 -6.18 -33.36
CA SER A 292 -6.66 -5.47 -34.38
C SER A 292 -5.87 -5.21 -35.67
N ASP A 293 -4.58 -4.93 -35.55
CA ASP A 293 -3.66 -4.72 -36.68
C ASP A 293 -3.46 -6.02 -37.46
N VAL A 294 -3.28 -7.15 -36.75
CA VAL A 294 -3.21 -8.49 -37.37
C VAL A 294 -4.47 -8.80 -38.18
N LYS A 295 -5.67 -8.46 -37.68
CA LYS A 295 -6.93 -8.64 -38.43
C LYS A 295 -6.99 -7.76 -39.68
N THR A 296 -6.58 -6.50 -39.56
CA THR A 296 -6.55 -5.54 -40.68
C THR A 296 -5.61 -6.03 -41.78
N ASN A 297 -4.41 -6.47 -41.42
CA ASN A 297 -3.40 -6.98 -42.36
C ASN A 297 -3.86 -8.30 -43.02
N VAL A 298 -4.49 -9.21 -42.27
CA VAL A 298 -5.07 -10.45 -42.82
C VAL A 298 -6.24 -10.14 -43.77
N ALA A 299 -7.14 -9.21 -43.43
CA ALA A 299 -8.25 -8.82 -44.30
C ALA A 299 -7.78 -8.21 -45.62
N ALA A 300 -6.75 -7.36 -45.59
CA ALA A 300 -6.09 -6.83 -46.78
C ALA A 300 -5.51 -7.97 -47.63
N ALA A 301 -4.70 -8.85 -47.05
CA ALA A 301 -4.06 -9.95 -47.78
C ALA A 301 -5.06 -10.94 -48.41
N ILE A 302 -6.25 -11.13 -47.84
CA ILE A 302 -7.33 -11.95 -48.45
C ILE A 302 -8.00 -11.18 -49.61
N THR A 303 -8.19 -9.87 -49.45
CA THR A 303 -8.73 -8.99 -50.50
C THR A 303 -7.80 -8.88 -51.71
N ASP A 304 -6.48 -8.80 -51.48
CA ASP A 304 -5.43 -8.84 -52.52
C ASP A 304 -5.41 -10.18 -53.30
N LYS A 305 -6.06 -11.23 -52.79
CA LYS A 305 -6.27 -12.51 -53.46
C LYS A 305 -7.64 -12.63 -54.13
N GLY A 306 -8.36 -11.52 -54.27
CA GLY A 306 -9.64 -11.41 -54.98
C GLY A 306 -10.88 -11.70 -54.12
N VAL A 307 -10.73 -11.90 -52.80
CA VAL A 307 -11.87 -12.20 -51.91
C VAL A 307 -12.07 -11.05 -50.93
N SER A 308 -12.97 -10.12 -51.29
CA SER A 308 -13.28 -8.92 -50.48
C SER A 308 -13.58 -9.27 -49.02
N THR A 309 -12.77 -8.75 -48.10
CA THR A 309 -12.81 -9.09 -46.68
C THR A 309 -12.68 -7.83 -45.82
N SER A 310 -13.64 -7.59 -44.92
CA SER A 310 -13.59 -6.45 -44.00
C SER A 310 -12.49 -6.61 -42.95
N PRO A 311 -11.72 -5.56 -42.60
CA PRO A 311 -10.86 -5.52 -41.41
C PRO A 311 -11.58 -5.86 -40.10
N THR A 312 -12.90 -5.61 -40.03
CA THR A 312 -13.74 -5.91 -38.86
C THR A 312 -14.37 -7.30 -38.87
N ALA A 313 -14.07 -8.14 -39.87
CA ALA A 313 -14.64 -9.48 -39.97
C ALA A 313 -14.26 -10.37 -38.77
N THR A 314 -15.14 -11.30 -38.40
CA THR A 314 -14.83 -12.31 -37.39
C THR A 314 -13.79 -13.30 -37.93
N GLY A 315 -13.01 -13.93 -37.03
CA GLY A 315 -12.03 -14.94 -37.43
C GLY A 315 -12.64 -16.12 -38.20
N ALA A 316 -13.90 -16.47 -37.93
CA ALA A 316 -14.64 -17.49 -38.68
C ALA A 316 -14.96 -17.03 -40.12
N GLN A 317 -15.36 -15.77 -40.31
CA GLN A 317 -15.57 -15.20 -41.65
C GLN A 317 -14.25 -15.09 -42.42
N MET A 318 -13.17 -14.62 -41.79
CA MET A 318 -11.83 -14.60 -42.40
C MET A 318 -11.36 -16.00 -42.81
N ALA A 319 -11.57 -17.03 -41.97
CA ALA A 319 -11.23 -18.41 -42.31
C ALA A 319 -12.06 -18.97 -43.48
N THR A 320 -13.33 -18.58 -43.62
CA THR A 320 -14.16 -18.92 -44.79
C THR A 320 -13.67 -18.19 -46.04
N ASN A 321 -13.36 -16.90 -45.94
CA ASN A 321 -12.85 -16.12 -47.08
C ASN A 321 -11.48 -16.62 -47.55
N ILE A 322 -10.59 -17.04 -46.65
CA ILE A 322 -9.32 -17.72 -47.00
C ILE A 322 -9.56 -18.99 -47.83
N ARG A 323 -10.59 -19.79 -47.51
CA ARG A 323 -10.96 -20.99 -48.28
C ARG A 323 -11.62 -20.67 -49.62
N ALA A 324 -12.16 -19.46 -49.78
CA ALA A 324 -12.72 -18.97 -51.03
C ALA A 324 -11.65 -18.37 -51.98
N ILE A 325 -10.40 -18.21 -51.52
CA ILE A 325 -9.29 -17.82 -52.39
C ILE A 325 -9.08 -18.94 -53.42
N GLN A 326 -9.17 -18.58 -54.70
CA GLN A 326 -8.86 -19.50 -55.79
C GLN A 326 -7.38 -19.90 -55.75
N THR A 327 -7.11 -21.20 -55.59
CA THR A 327 -5.75 -21.76 -55.57
C THR A 327 -5.44 -22.55 -56.83
N GLY A 328 -4.22 -22.43 -57.34
CA GLY A 328 -3.77 -22.98 -58.62
C GLY A 328 -3.45 -21.86 -59.62
N LYS A 329 -2.91 -22.22 -60.80
CA LYS A 329 -2.73 -21.25 -61.90
C LYS A 329 -4.10 -20.96 -62.52
N LYS A 330 -4.54 -19.70 -62.50
CA LYS A 330 -5.74 -19.29 -63.23
C LYS A 330 -5.48 -19.32 -64.73
N THR A 331 -6.45 -19.83 -65.47
CA THR A 331 -6.47 -19.77 -66.93
C THR A 331 -7.86 -19.36 -67.42
N ASP A 332 -7.90 -18.64 -68.53
CA ASP A 332 -9.15 -18.24 -69.20
C ASP A 332 -8.96 -18.29 -70.71
N ARG A 333 -10.04 -18.48 -71.49
CA ARG A 333 -9.97 -18.64 -72.95
C ARG A 333 -10.98 -17.75 -73.67
N GLY A 334 -10.47 -16.67 -74.26
CA GLY A 334 -11.24 -15.81 -75.16
C GLY A 334 -11.34 -16.38 -76.58
N VAL A 335 -12.45 -16.09 -77.27
CA VAL A 335 -12.60 -16.29 -78.72
C VAL A 335 -12.41 -14.94 -79.41
N ILE A 336 -11.54 -14.91 -80.42
CA ILE A 336 -11.23 -13.71 -81.20
C ILE A 336 -11.83 -13.88 -82.59
N ASN A 337 -12.86 -13.09 -82.89
CA ASN A 337 -13.40 -12.96 -84.24
C ASN A 337 -12.61 -11.87 -84.99
N ILE A 338 -11.77 -12.27 -85.96
CA ILE A 338 -11.05 -11.31 -86.81
C ILE A 338 -11.83 -11.15 -88.13
N PRO A 339 -12.30 -9.94 -88.50
CA PRO A 339 -12.91 -9.69 -89.80
C PRO A 339 -11.85 -9.83 -90.91
N ALA A 340 -12.28 -9.89 -92.17
CA ALA A 340 -11.35 -9.84 -93.30
C ALA A 340 -10.62 -8.47 -93.32
N LEU A 341 -9.32 -8.49 -93.01
CA LEU A 341 -8.46 -7.30 -93.03
C LEU A 341 -7.66 -7.27 -94.33
N ASN A 342 -7.74 -6.15 -95.07
CA ASN A 342 -6.84 -5.87 -96.18
C ASN A 342 -5.41 -5.59 -95.67
N PRO A 343 -4.38 -5.69 -96.52
CA PRO A 343 -2.99 -5.43 -96.12
C PRO A 343 -2.85 -4.06 -95.44
N GLY A 344 -2.32 -4.05 -94.21
CA GLY A 344 -2.13 -2.83 -93.43
C GLY A 344 -3.36 -2.30 -92.68
N GLN A 345 -4.57 -2.80 -92.93
CA GLN A 345 -5.75 -2.46 -92.11
C GLN A 345 -5.60 -3.02 -90.68
N THR A 346 -6.19 -2.33 -89.70
CA THR A 346 -6.06 -2.67 -88.28
C THR A 346 -7.42 -2.83 -87.60
N THR A 347 -7.58 -3.86 -86.77
CA THR A 347 -8.68 -3.97 -85.80
C THR A 347 -8.12 -3.97 -84.37
N SER A 348 -8.89 -3.45 -83.42
CA SER A 348 -8.64 -3.70 -82.00
C SER A 348 -9.35 -4.99 -81.56
N VAL A 349 -8.79 -5.65 -80.56
CA VAL A 349 -9.40 -6.77 -79.84
C VAL A 349 -9.42 -6.40 -78.37
N ASN A 350 -10.58 -6.60 -77.73
CA ASN A 350 -10.84 -6.27 -76.34
C ASN A 350 -11.45 -7.50 -75.68
N MET A 351 -10.81 -8.04 -74.64
CA MET A 351 -11.28 -9.21 -73.89
C MET A 351 -11.18 -8.94 -72.39
N VAL A 352 -12.28 -9.20 -71.68
CA VAL A 352 -12.39 -9.03 -70.23
C VAL A 352 -12.12 -10.37 -69.56
N VAL A 353 -11.25 -10.39 -68.55
CA VAL A 353 -10.83 -11.58 -67.80
C VAL A 353 -10.80 -11.31 -66.30
N TYR A 354 -11.07 -12.32 -65.48
CA TYR A 354 -11.24 -12.19 -64.01
C TYR A 354 -9.91 -12.20 -63.22
N PHE A 355 -8.78 -12.01 -63.89
CA PHE A 355 -7.44 -11.91 -63.29
C PHE A 355 -6.48 -11.14 -64.19
N LYS A 356 -5.30 -10.78 -63.68
CA LYS A 356 -4.26 -10.09 -64.46
C LYS A 356 -3.30 -11.11 -65.10
N PRO A 357 -3.43 -11.45 -66.39
CA PRO A 357 -2.50 -12.40 -67.01
C PRO A 357 -1.06 -11.89 -67.02
N SER A 358 -0.11 -12.73 -66.63
CA SER A 358 1.32 -12.55 -66.90
C SER A 358 1.70 -13.05 -68.30
N THR A 359 0.94 -14.04 -68.80
CA THR A 359 1.17 -14.68 -70.09
C THR A 359 -0.12 -14.73 -70.90
N ILE A 360 -0.05 -14.24 -72.13
CA ILE A 360 -1.13 -14.20 -73.11
C ILE A 360 -0.68 -14.99 -74.33
N VAL A 361 -1.29 -16.14 -74.57
CA VAL A 361 -1.00 -17.01 -75.71
C VAL A 361 -2.12 -16.86 -76.75
N LEU A 362 -1.81 -16.24 -77.88
CA LEU A 362 -2.74 -16.06 -78.98
C LEU A 362 -2.53 -17.18 -80.00
N ASN A 363 -3.57 -17.98 -80.28
CA ASN A 363 -3.61 -18.84 -81.46
C ASN A 363 -4.32 -18.07 -82.57
N LEU A 364 -3.53 -17.54 -83.51
CA LEU A 364 -4.00 -16.89 -84.73
C LEU A 364 -3.71 -17.80 -85.91
N ASP A 365 -4.76 -18.24 -86.63
CA ASP A 365 -4.66 -18.98 -87.88
C ASP A 365 -3.76 -20.24 -87.76
N GLY A 366 -3.91 -20.95 -86.63
CA GLY A 366 -3.15 -22.16 -86.28
C GLY A 366 -1.77 -21.90 -85.65
N ARG A 367 -1.37 -20.64 -85.43
CA ARG A 367 -0.02 -20.26 -84.95
C ARG A 367 -0.05 -19.56 -83.60
N TYR A 368 0.91 -19.89 -82.75
CA TYR A 368 1.00 -19.41 -81.38
C TYR A 368 1.92 -18.19 -81.26
N MET A 369 1.43 -17.11 -80.66
CA MET A 369 2.20 -15.94 -80.23
C MET A 369 2.11 -15.82 -78.71
N VAL A 370 3.19 -15.48 -78.03
CA VAL A 370 3.25 -15.37 -76.56
C VAL A 370 3.63 -13.95 -76.17
N ASN A 371 2.76 -13.23 -75.46
CA ASN A 371 2.91 -11.80 -75.13
C ASN A 371 3.27 -10.94 -76.36
N GLY A 372 2.67 -11.25 -77.51
CA GLY A 372 2.90 -10.57 -78.79
C GLY A 372 4.19 -11.00 -79.51
N GLN A 373 5.08 -11.75 -78.86
CA GLN A 373 6.27 -12.31 -79.49
C GLN A 373 5.91 -13.58 -80.30
N MET A 374 6.44 -13.64 -81.51
CA MET A 374 6.27 -14.76 -82.43
C MET A 374 7.08 -15.99 -81.98
N GLN A 375 6.50 -17.19 -82.08
CA GLN A 375 7.19 -18.47 -81.92
C GLN A 375 7.26 -19.16 -83.30
N GLY A 376 8.27 -18.81 -84.12
CA GLY A 376 8.50 -19.41 -85.44
C GLY A 376 9.04 -18.43 -86.49
N THR A 377 9.57 -18.98 -87.59
CA THR A 377 10.31 -18.24 -88.63
C THR A 377 9.47 -17.77 -89.83
N ASP A 378 8.32 -18.38 -90.06
CA ASP A 378 7.61 -18.38 -91.36
C ASP A 378 6.57 -17.24 -91.49
N TRP A 379 6.97 -15.98 -91.28
CA TRP A 379 6.04 -14.86 -91.06
C TRP A 379 5.62 -14.07 -92.32
N ALA A 380 6.00 -14.51 -93.52
CA ALA A 380 5.76 -13.77 -94.74
C ALA A 380 4.26 -13.69 -95.09
N GLY A 381 3.62 -12.57 -94.76
CA GLY A 381 2.31 -12.19 -95.29
C GLY A 381 1.08 -12.45 -94.42
N ARG A 382 1.20 -12.72 -93.12
CA ARG A 382 0.03 -12.86 -92.20
C ARG A 382 -0.05 -11.75 -91.15
N HIS A 383 -0.95 -11.89 -90.18
CA HIS A 383 -1.32 -10.83 -89.24
C HIS A 383 -0.19 -10.41 -88.29
N SER A 384 -0.12 -9.12 -87.98
CA SER A 384 0.70 -8.59 -86.88
C SER A 384 -0.12 -8.38 -85.62
N VAL A 385 0.41 -8.72 -84.45
CA VAL A 385 -0.14 -8.27 -83.14
C VAL A 385 0.84 -7.31 -82.51
N TYR A 386 0.35 -6.19 -81.96
CA TYR A 386 1.16 -5.23 -81.23
C TYR A 386 0.34 -4.47 -80.17
N ASP A 387 1.07 -3.74 -79.31
CA ASP A 387 0.52 -2.89 -78.25
C ASP A 387 -0.47 -3.64 -77.34
N ILE A 388 -0.02 -4.80 -76.84
CA ILE A 388 -0.78 -5.59 -75.87
C ILE A 388 -0.71 -4.90 -74.51
N ARG A 389 -1.87 -4.48 -73.99
CA ARG A 389 -2.02 -3.85 -72.67
C ARG A 389 -2.97 -4.66 -71.81
N VAL A 390 -2.67 -4.73 -70.51
CA VAL A 390 -3.50 -5.35 -69.48
C VAL A 390 -3.80 -4.30 -68.43
N ILE A 391 -5.03 -3.78 -68.43
CA ILE A 391 -5.46 -2.67 -67.56
C ILE A 391 -6.69 -3.09 -66.73
N PRO A 392 -6.93 -2.47 -65.55
CA PRO A 392 -8.18 -2.71 -64.81
C PRO A 392 -9.40 -2.35 -65.67
N TYR A 393 -10.45 -3.16 -65.62
CA TYR A 393 -11.74 -2.88 -66.27
C TYR A 393 -12.77 -2.43 -65.25
N ASP A 394 -12.87 -3.16 -64.14
CA ASP A 394 -13.70 -2.85 -62.98
C ASP A 394 -12.98 -3.31 -61.69
N SER A 395 -13.72 -3.51 -60.59
CA SER A 395 -13.16 -3.94 -59.30
C SER A 395 -12.78 -5.43 -59.21
N THR A 396 -13.16 -6.26 -60.18
CA THR A 396 -12.86 -7.70 -60.22
C THR A 396 -12.24 -8.15 -61.54
N ASN A 397 -12.40 -7.40 -62.62
CA ASN A 397 -11.97 -7.78 -63.97
C ASN A 397 -10.88 -6.87 -64.55
N TRP A 398 -10.08 -7.45 -65.46
CA TRP A 398 -9.04 -6.81 -66.25
C TRP A 398 -9.42 -6.83 -67.73
N LEU A 399 -9.16 -5.73 -68.42
CA LEU A 399 -9.28 -5.63 -69.87
C LEU A 399 -7.90 -5.91 -70.50
N VAL A 400 -7.82 -6.98 -71.27
CA VAL A 400 -6.73 -7.20 -72.22
C VAL A 400 -7.14 -6.57 -73.55
N THR A 401 -6.34 -5.61 -74.02
CA THR A 401 -6.53 -4.94 -75.30
C THR A 401 -5.27 -5.03 -76.16
N PHE A 402 -5.43 -5.21 -77.47
CA PHE A 402 -4.34 -5.21 -78.45
C PHE A 402 -4.85 -4.93 -79.86
N PHE A 403 -3.93 -4.58 -80.76
CA PHE A 403 -4.24 -4.36 -82.18
C PHE A 403 -3.75 -5.53 -83.03
N ILE A 404 -4.57 -5.91 -84.00
CA ILE A 404 -4.21 -6.85 -85.07
C ILE A 404 -4.17 -6.09 -86.40
N ARG A 405 -3.09 -6.25 -87.17
CA ARG A 405 -2.92 -5.68 -88.52
C ARG A 405 -2.94 -6.78 -89.59
N GLY A 406 -3.71 -6.58 -90.65
CA GLY A 406 -3.86 -7.51 -91.77
C GLY A 406 -2.59 -7.67 -92.61
N GLY A 407 -2.29 -8.93 -92.96
CA GLY A 407 -1.23 -9.32 -93.88
C GLY A 407 -1.66 -9.30 -95.36
N THR A 408 -0.93 -10.02 -96.22
CA THR A 408 -1.20 -10.13 -97.65
C THR A 408 -2.34 -11.09 -97.96
N MET A 409 -3.56 -10.60 -97.71
CA MET A 409 -4.88 -11.22 -97.94
C MET A 409 -5.35 -12.24 -96.88
N ALA A 410 -6.42 -11.87 -96.17
CA ALA A 410 -7.32 -12.80 -95.50
C ALA A 410 -8.67 -12.76 -96.23
N THR A 411 -9.09 -13.87 -96.84
CA THR A 411 -10.28 -13.94 -97.72
C THR A 411 -11.58 -14.33 -97.01
N SER A 412 -11.54 -14.59 -95.71
CA SER A 412 -12.71 -14.92 -94.88
C SER A 412 -12.51 -14.48 -93.43
N GLN A 413 -13.61 -14.44 -92.66
CA GLN A 413 -13.56 -14.25 -91.21
C GLN A 413 -12.87 -15.45 -90.54
N GLN A 414 -11.95 -15.18 -89.63
CA GLN A 414 -11.19 -16.23 -88.93
C GLN A 414 -11.61 -16.33 -87.46
N TYR A 415 -11.88 -17.56 -87.00
CA TYR A 415 -12.09 -17.90 -85.60
C TYR A 415 -10.76 -18.22 -84.94
N ASN A 416 -10.34 -17.36 -84.02
CA ASN A 416 -9.05 -17.43 -83.34
C ASN A 416 -9.27 -17.49 -81.83
N TYR A 417 -8.21 -17.74 -81.05
CA TYR A 417 -8.35 -17.86 -79.58
C TYR A 417 -7.22 -17.15 -78.84
N ALA A 418 -7.53 -16.61 -77.67
CA ALA A 418 -6.55 -16.27 -76.64
C ALA A 418 -6.67 -17.25 -75.48
N LEU A 419 -5.52 -17.68 -74.95
CA LEU A 419 -5.39 -18.32 -73.65
C LEU A 419 -4.65 -17.35 -72.73
N PHE A 420 -5.27 -17.01 -71.61
CA PHE A 420 -4.74 -16.16 -70.57
C PHE A 420 -4.22 -17.02 -69.42
N ILE A 421 -3.08 -16.66 -68.83
CA ILE A 421 -2.46 -17.37 -67.71
C ILE A 421 -1.92 -16.35 -66.70
N GLU A 422 -2.26 -16.54 -65.42
CA GLU A 422 -1.72 -15.78 -64.28
C GLU A 422 -0.29 -16.24 -63.94
#